data_AF-A0A4V2X6V6-F1
#
_entry.id   AF-A0A4V2X6V6-F1
#
_cell.length_a   1.000
_cell.length_b   1.000
_cell.length_c   1.000
_cell.angle_alpha   90.00
_cell.angle_beta   90.00
_cell.angle_gamma   90.00
#
_symmetry.space_group_name_H-M   'P 1'
#
loop_
_entity.id
_entity.type
_entity.pdbx_description
1 polymer ?
#
loop_
_entity_poly.entity_id
_entity_poly.type
_entity_poly.pdbx_seq_one_letter_code
_entity_poly.pdbx_strand_id
1 'polypeptide(L)'
;MPIYSNSQRIPTQNSKNSRRTSPSSIPSDGHLSLSNNLTNDSSVRQEVKRQFIWEGHMEAIEKASRLGNFAVSFRAAGEPTLRALGKGAAAKGHDILEKTIKPGSINKAYPKDEASDVIKKVQEAGIEGYVGHWNKETGRLEGIYMSSGHGLLDEQVNGKIYPIDLNNLEASLAPLKEKKNWAALPFTGDYDMHDMISFATQPHSVPSNSSEEKKIIDRINEYIAKSDSNRPFKDTEHNVIRHGPQVSYPAFAMDKEKEEIKKHGGIVKAVAEPGEFPVAIVSKGKWTIANNIDELNQFYNSIGAKMKASWKPSAGNPGFISNPQKPGMARFSRKSH
;
A
#
# COMPACT_ATOMS: atom_id res chain seq x y z
N MET A 1 -0.11 7.70 59.92
CA MET A 1 0.10 7.59 61.38
C MET A 1 -1.15 6.95 61.97
N PRO A 2 -1.03 5.89 62.79
CA PRO A 2 -2.00 4.78 62.86
C PRO A 2 -2.66 4.62 64.23
N ILE A 3 -3.84 3.96 64.33
CA ILE A 3 -4.25 3.17 65.51
C ILE A 3 -5.18 2.00 65.09
N TYR A 4 -4.67 0.76 65.29
CA TYR A 4 -5.27 -0.51 65.76
C TYR A 4 -6.77 -0.85 65.51
N SER A 5 -7.18 -2.09 65.22
CA SER A 5 -6.99 -3.28 66.08
C SER A 5 -7.32 -4.61 65.38
N ASN A 6 -6.52 -5.63 65.72
CA ASN A 6 -6.72 -7.07 65.51
C ASN A 6 -7.96 -7.61 66.26
N SER A 7 -8.54 -8.72 65.80
CA SER A 7 -8.66 -9.92 66.63
C SER A 7 -8.86 -11.19 65.78
N GLN A 8 -8.03 -12.19 66.05
CA GLN A 8 -8.16 -13.58 65.61
C GLN A 8 -9.08 -14.35 66.57
N ARG A 9 -9.74 -15.41 66.08
CA ARG A 9 -9.91 -16.69 66.78
C ARG A 9 -10.31 -17.82 65.81
N ILE A 10 -9.54 -18.89 65.86
CA ILE A 10 -9.72 -20.27 65.33
C ILE A 10 -9.56 -21.19 66.59
N PRO A 11 -9.86 -22.52 66.66
CA PRO A 11 -10.69 -23.47 65.87
C PRO A 11 -11.69 -24.28 66.72
N THR A 12 -12.51 -25.13 66.08
CA THR A 12 -12.70 -26.52 66.55
C THR A 12 -12.87 -27.48 65.36
N GLN A 13 -12.05 -28.54 65.36
CA GLN A 13 -12.16 -29.71 64.49
C GLN A 13 -13.17 -30.70 65.07
N ASN A 14 -13.88 -31.47 64.24
CA ASN A 14 -13.80 -32.92 64.32
C ASN A 14 -14.33 -33.66 63.09
N SER A 15 -13.69 -34.82 62.89
CA SER A 15 -13.59 -35.71 61.74
C SER A 15 -14.86 -36.44 61.30
N LYS A 16 -14.86 -36.92 60.04
CA LYS A 16 -14.89 -38.37 59.74
C LYS A 16 -14.40 -38.69 58.31
N ASN A 17 -13.43 -39.61 58.26
CA ASN A 17 -12.81 -40.20 57.07
C ASN A 17 -13.74 -41.21 56.38
N SER A 18 -13.61 -41.34 55.07
CA SER A 18 -13.75 -42.61 54.35
C SER A 18 -12.89 -42.59 53.07
N ARG A 19 -11.93 -43.51 53.02
CA ARG A 19 -11.02 -43.75 51.89
C ARG A 19 -11.74 -44.43 50.73
N ARG A 20 -11.41 -44.04 49.49
CA ARG A 20 -11.13 -45.02 48.43
C ARG A 20 -10.14 -44.47 47.42
N THR A 21 -9.31 -45.41 46.98
CA THR A 21 -8.02 -45.34 46.29
C THR A 21 -8.06 -44.83 44.85
N SER A 22 -6.98 -44.15 44.45
CA SER A 22 -6.62 -43.73 43.09
C SER A 22 -6.47 -44.92 42.11
N PRO A 23 -6.40 -44.64 40.80
CA PRO A 23 -5.08 -44.71 40.18
C PRO A 23 -4.73 -43.51 39.29
N SER A 24 -3.42 -43.28 39.23
CA SER A 24 -2.70 -42.28 38.46
C SER A 24 -2.91 -42.38 36.94
N SER A 25 -2.95 -41.23 36.28
CA SER A 25 -2.49 -41.06 34.90
C SER A 25 -1.85 -39.68 34.73
N ILE A 26 -0.62 -39.71 34.24
CA ILE A 26 0.30 -38.60 33.93
C ILE A 26 -0.36 -37.61 32.94
N PRO A 27 -0.15 -36.28 33.06
CA PRO A 27 -0.59 -35.34 32.04
C PRO A 27 0.29 -35.48 30.80
N SER A 28 -0.33 -35.86 29.68
CA SER A 28 0.31 -35.82 28.36
C SER A 28 0.37 -34.37 27.88
N ASP A 29 1.58 -33.89 27.59
CA ASP A 29 1.84 -32.66 26.86
C ASP A 29 1.06 -32.62 25.54
N GLY A 30 0.04 -31.75 25.50
CA GLY A 30 -0.79 -31.47 24.33
C GLY A 30 -0.15 -30.39 23.48
N HIS A 31 0.74 -30.82 22.59
CA HIS A 31 1.41 -30.06 21.54
C HIS A 31 0.42 -29.55 20.47
N LEU A 32 -0.42 -28.56 20.81
CA LEU A 32 -1.42 -27.97 19.90
C LEU A 32 -1.47 -26.43 20.03
N SER A 33 -0.54 -25.70 19.38
CA SER A 33 -0.71 -24.26 19.05
C SER A 33 0.36 -23.63 18.13
N LEU A 34 1.31 -24.39 17.58
CA LEU A 34 2.34 -23.80 16.69
C LEU A 34 1.96 -23.87 15.21
N SER A 35 1.21 -24.90 14.78
CA SER A 35 0.89 -25.12 13.36
C SER A 35 -0.11 -24.10 12.80
N ASN A 36 -1.20 -23.79 13.50
CA ASN A 36 -2.25 -22.89 12.98
C ASN A 36 -1.80 -21.42 12.84
N ASN A 37 -0.85 -20.98 13.65
CA ASN A 37 -0.28 -19.63 13.55
C ASN A 37 0.73 -19.52 12.40
N LEU A 38 1.53 -20.57 12.16
CA LEU A 38 2.50 -20.62 11.06
C LEU A 38 1.83 -20.72 9.67
N THR A 39 0.73 -21.47 9.56
CA THR A 39 -0.01 -21.61 8.29
C THR A 39 -0.72 -20.34 7.87
N ASN A 40 -1.30 -19.60 8.83
CA ASN A 40 -1.99 -18.34 8.55
C ASN A 40 -1.00 -17.20 8.21
N ASP A 41 0.17 -17.17 8.87
CA ASP A 41 1.24 -16.22 8.55
C ASP A 41 1.82 -16.48 7.16
N SER A 42 1.98 -17.76 6.78
CA SER A 42 2.40 -18.15 5.42
C SER A 42 1.37 -17.73 4.37
N SER A 43 0.07 -17.97 4.57
CA SER A 43 -0.96 -17.60 3.58
C SER A 43 -1.09 -16.09 3.40
N VAL A 44 -1.00 -15.31 4.48
CA VAL A 44 -1.01 -13.84 4.40
C VAL A 44 0.19 -13.33 3.61
N ARG A 45 1.41 -13.83 3.90
CA ARG A 45 2.61 -13.44 3.15
C ARG A 45 2.49 -13.79 1.66
N GLN A 46 1.93 -14.96 1.34
CA GLN A 46 1.68 -15.39 -0.04
C GLN A 46 0.73 -14.44 -0.79
N GLU A 47 -0.31 -13.96 -0.11
CA GLU A 47 -1.23 -12.99 -0.70
C GLU A 47 -0.60 -11.60 -0.85
N VAL A 48 0.13 -11.13 0.16
CA VAL A 48 0.87 -9.86 0.10
C VAL A 48 1.83 -9.86 -1.08
N LYS A 49 2.61 -10.93 -1.28
CA LYS A 49 3.58 -10.96 -2.39
C LYS A 49 2.96 -11.04 -3.77
N ARG A 50 1.73 -11.55 -3.86
CA ARG A 50 1.01 -11.71 -5.13
C ARG A 50 0.36 -10.39 -5.60
N GLN A 51 -0.11 -9.56 -4.65
CA GLN A 51 -0.99 -8.44 -4.98
C GLN A 51 -0.49 -7.07 -4.53
N PHE A 52 0.33 -7.00 -3.47
CA PHE A 52 0.63 -5.75 -2.79
C PHE A 52 2.09 -5.34 -2.92
N ILE A 53 3.01 -6.24 -2.58
CA ILE A 53 4.45 -5.97 -2.45
C ILE A 53 5.22 -7.02 -3.23
N TRP A 54 6.30 -6.65 -3.90
CA TRP A 54 7.15 -7.64 -4.55
C TRP A 54 7.96 -8.40 -3.49
N GLU A 55 8.06 -9.73 -3.62
CA GLU A 55 8.66 -10.60 -2.59
C GLU A 55 10.05 -10.13 -2.14
N GLY A 56 10.89 -9.64 -3.06
CA GLY A 56 12.23 -9.13 -2.75
C GLY A 56 12.27 -7.86 -1.88
N HIS A 57 11.14 -7.16 -1.69
CA HIS A 57 11.03 -5.98 -0.82
C HIS A 57 10.40 -6.27 0.54
N MET A 58 9.73 -7.41 0.72
CA MET A 58 8.91 -7.67 1.91
C MET A 58 9.74 -7.63 3.20
N GLU A 59 10.85 -8.37 3.26
CA GLU A 59 11.69 -8.44 4.45
C GLU A 59 12.32 -7.07 4.81
N ALA A 60 12.68 -6.29 3.80
CA ALA A 60 13.20 -4.93 3.98
C ALA A 60 12.14 -4.03 4.63
N ILE A 61 10.90 -4.08 4.14
CA ILE A 61 9.76 -3.33 4.68
C ILE A 61 9.42 -3.79 6.10
N GLU A 62 9.42 -5.09 6.36
CA GLU A 62 9.19 -5.67 7.70
C GLU A 62 10.23 -5.16 8.71
N LYS A 63 11.52 -5.18 8.30
CA LYS A 63 12.62 -4.70 9.12
C LYS A 63 12.53 -3.20 9.36
N ALA A 64 12.16 -2.43 8.33
CA ALA A 64 11.91 -0.99 8.44
C ALA A 64 10.78 -0.70 9.44
N SER A 65 9.63 -1.38 9.34
CA SER A 65 8.49 -1.23 10.25
C SER A 65 8.86 -1.58 11.71
N ARG A 66 9.54 -2.71 11.91
CA ARG A 66 9.96 -3.16 13.25
C ARG A 66 10.93 -2.20 13.92
N LEU A 67 11.98 -1.77 13.21
CA LEU A 67 13.03 -0.92 13.78
C LEU A 67 12.64 0.56 13.80
N GLY A 68 11.78 0.98 12.87
CA GLY A 68 11.23 2.33 12.81
C GLY A 68 10.05 2.56 13.76
N ASN A 69 9.54 1.51 14.39
CA ASN A 69 8.40 1.57 15.30
C ASN A 69 7.19 2.26 14.65
N PHE A 70 6.79 1.77 13.48
CA PHE A 70 5.62 2.25 12.74
C PHE A 70 4.86 1.06 12.11
N ALA A 71 3.62 1.32 11.71
CA ALA A 71 2.86 0.47 10.81
C ALA A 71 2.55 1.23 9.52
N VAL A 72 2.49 0.52 8.39
CA VAL A 72 2.01 1.07 7.11
C VAL A 72 1.04 0.08 6.48
N SER A 73 0.06 0.60 5.77
CA SER A 73 -0.84 -0.19 4.94
C SER A 73 -0.70 0.21 3.47
N PHE A 74 -0.88 -0.76 2.58
CA PHE A 74 -0.71 -0.61 1.13
C PHE A 74 -1.96 -1.08 0.41
N ARG A 75 -2.30 -0.35 -0.66
CA ARG A 75 -3.27 -0.81 -1.65
C ARG A 75 -2.62 -1.82 -2.58
N ALA A 76 -3.45 -2.61 -3.27
CA ALA A 76 -2.94 -3.57 -4.23
C ALA A 76 -2.26 -2.83 -5.41
N ALA A 77 -0.96 -3.06 -5.59
CA ALA A 77 -0.22 -2.60 -6.76
C ALA A 77 -0.65 -3.40 -8.01
N GLY A 78 -0.96 -4.69 -7.81
CA GLY A 78 -1.32 -5.64 -8.86
C GLY A 78 -0.10 -6.30 -9.52
N GLU A 79 -0.31 -7.53 -9.99
CA GLU A 79 0.76 -8.39 -10.49
C GLU A 79 1.64 -7.75 -11.59
N PRO A 80 1.10 -7.03 -12.60
CA PRO A 80 1.96 -6.41 -13.63
C PRO A 80 2.94 -5.38 -13.06
N THR A 81 2.48 -4.55 -12.11
CA THR A 81 3.34 -3.57 -11.43
C THR A 81 4.39 -4.27 -10.58
N LEU A 82 4.02 -5.33 -9.85
CA LEU A 82 4.98 -6.11 -9.05
C LEU A 82 6.06 -6.77 -9.91
N ARG A 83 5.69 -7.29 -11.09
CA ARG A 83 6.65 -7.85 -12.05
C ARG A 83 7.61 -6.78 -12.59
N ALA A 84 7.10 -5.60 -12.95
CA ALA A 84 7.94 -4.49 -13.40
C ALA A 84 8.89 -4.02 -12.30
N LEU A 85 8.39 -3.88 -11.06
CA LEU A 85 9.23 -3.57 -9.91
C LEU A 85 10.31 -4.65 -9.71
N GLY A 86 9.97 -5.93 -9.76
CA GLY A 86 10.95 -7.01 -9.66
C GLY A 86 12.03 -7.02 -10.76
N LYS A 87 11.77 -6.38 -11.91
CA LYS A 87 12.76 -6.16 -12.98
C LYS A 87 13.60 -4.90 -12.80
N GLY A 88 13.43 -4.18 -11.70
CA GLY A 88 14.19 -2.96 -11.39
C GLY A 88 13.59 -1.67 -11.94
N ALA A 89 12.36 -1.69 -12.47
CA ALA A 89 11.72 -0.50 -13.03
C ALA A 89 11.67 0.67 -12.04
N ALA A 90 11.84 1.89 -12.57
CA ALA A 90 11.65 3.12 -11.83
C ALA A 90 10.18 3.25 -11.36
N ALA A 91 9.95 3.89 -10.21
CA ALA A 91 8.62 4.07 -9.63
C ALA A 91 8.16 5.53 -9.79
N LYS A 92 6.99 5.71 -10.41
CA LYS A 92 6.48 7.04 -10.75
C LYS A 92 6.14 7.85 -9.49
N GLY A 93 6.51 9.13 -9.47
CA GLY A 93 6.02 10.08 -8.47
C GLY A 93 4.74 10.79 -8.93
N HIS A 94 4.34 11.85 -8.19
CA HIS A 94 3.23 12.71 -8.58
C HIS A 94 3.48 13.55 -9.85
N ASP A 95 4.71 13.53 -10.38
CA ASP A 95 5.06 14.16 -11.65
C ASP A 95 4.51 13.40 -12.88
N ILE A 96 4.17 12.12 -12.74
CA ILE A 96 3.59 11.29 -13.81
C ILE A 96 2.20 10.79 -13.42
N LEU A 97 1.18 11.52 -13.89
CA LEU A 97 -0.23 11.24 -13.60
C LEU A 97 -0.81 10.09 -14.45
N GLU A 98 -0.14 9.73 -15.54
CA GLU A 98 -0.59 8.73 -16.49
C GLU A 98 -0.65 7.31 -15.91
N LYS A 99 -1.47 6.46 -16.52
CA LYS A 99 -1.80 5.15 -15.99
C LYS A 99 -0.83 4.08 -16.49
N THR A 100 -0.60 3.10 -15.64
CA THR A 100 0.11 1.86 -15.99
C THR A 100 -0.64 1.10 -17.09
N ILE A 101 0.11 0.55 -18.05
CA ILE A 101 -0.36 -0.38 -19.08
C ILE A 101 -0.77 -1.68 -18.37
N LYS A 102 -2.08 -1.89 -18.25
CA LYS A 102 -2.69 -3.08 -17.65
C LYS A 102 -4.09 -3.29 -18.22
N PRO A 103 -4.69 -4.49 -18.09
CA PRO A 103 -6.00 -4.79 -18.68
C PRO A 103 -7.07 -3.76 -18.31
N GLY A 104 -7.11 -3.32 -17.06
CA GLY A 104 -8.07 -2.29 -16.61
C GLY A 104 -7.88 -0.91 -17.24
N SER A 105 -6.66 -0.52 -17.61
CA SER A 105 -6.40 0.74 -18.32
C SER A 105 -6.73 0.61 -19.80
N ILE A 106 -6.36 -0.52 -20.41
CA ILE A 106 -6.59 -0.82 -21.83
C ILE A 106 -8.10 -0.94 -22.11
N ASN A 107 -8.85 -1.64 -21.26
CA ASN A 107 -10.31 -1.75 -21.38
C ASN A 107 -11.05 -0.40 -21.25
N LYS A 108 -10.41 0.63 -20.69
CA LYS A 108 -10.97 1.99 -20.64
C LYS A 108 -10.60 2.82 -21.88
N ALA A 109 -9.45 2.52 -22.49
CA ALA A 109 -8.89 3.25 -23.62
C ALA A 109 -9.37 2.70 -24.98
N TYR A 110 -9.68 1.41 -25.07
CA TYR A 110 -10.02 0.73 -26.32
C TYR A 110 -11.43 0.13 -26.29
N PRO A 111 -12.13 0.08 -27.44
CA PRO A 111 -13.33 -0.73 -27.62
C PRO A 111 -13.11 -2.19 -27.20
N LYS A 112 -14.16 -2.86 -26.74
CA LYS A 112 -14.07 -4.22 -26.14
C LYS A 112 -13.51 -5.26 -27.11
N ASP A 113 -13.82 -5.11 -28.40
CA ASP A 113 -13.35 -5.94 -29.51
C ASP A 113 -11.87 -5.72 -29.84
N GLU A 114 -11.33 -4.51 -29.64
CA GLU A 114 -9.90 -4.22 -29.83
C GLU A 114 -9.06 -4.49 -28.57
N ALA A 115 -9.63 -4.29 -27.38
CA ALA A 115 -8.90 -4.30 -26.11
C ALA A 115 -8.19 -5.64 -25.83
N SER A 116 -8.83 -6.76 -26.19
CA SER A 116 -8.27 -8.10 -25.98
C SER A 116 -6.98 -8.31 -26.79
N ASP A 117 -6.95 -7.85 -28.03
CA ASP A 117 -5.78 -7.92 -28.90
C ASP A 117 -4.66 -7.01 -28.40
N VAL A 118 -5.00 -5.80 -27.95
CA VAL A 118 -4.02 -4.87 -27.37
C VAL A 118 -3.41 -5.44 -26.09
N ILE A 119 -4.22 -6.04 -25.20
CA ILE A 119 -3.74 -6.71 -23.98
C ILE A 119 -2.72 -7.80 -24.36
N LYS A 120 -3.07 -8.66 -25.32
CA LYS A 120 -2.19 -9.73 -25.78
C LYS A 120 -0.87 -9.17 -26.33
N LYS A 121 -0.94 -8.16 -27.21
CA LYS A 121 0.25 -7.51 -27.80
C LYS A 121 1.19 -6.95 -26.73
N VAL A 122 0.67 -6.20 -25.74
CA VAL A 122 1.54 -5.60 -24.72
C VAL A 122 2.12 -6.63 -23.75
N GLN A 123 1.41 -7.75 -23.52
CA GLN A 123 1.90 -8.87 -22.72
C GLN A 123 3.01 -9.62 -23.44
N GLU A 124 2.81 -9.98 -24.71
CA GLU A 124 3.81 -10.64 -25.56
C GLU A 124 5.07 -9.77 -25.73
N ALA A 125 4.88 -8.46 -25.94
CA ALA A 125 5.97 -7.51 -26.02
C ALA A 125 6.70 -7.27 -24.67
N GLY A 126 6.11 -7.73 -23.55
CA GLY A 126 6.68 -7.61 -22.21
C GLY A 126 6.63 -6.20 -21.62
N ILE A 127 5.74 -5.33 -22.12
CA ILE A 127 5.59 -3.94 -21.68
C ILE A 127 4.38 -3.70 -20.74
N GLU A 128 3.60 -4.75 -20.46
CA GLU A 128 2.57 -4.71 -19.42
C GLU A 128 3.22 -4.42 -18.04
N GLY A 129 2.60 -3.52 -17.28
CA GLY A 129 3.08 -3.11 -15.97
C GLY A 129 3.92 -1.82 -15.97
N TYR A 130 4.32 -1.29 -17.13
CA TYR A 130 4.98 0.03 -17.21
C TYR A 130 3.97 1.17 -17.37
N VAL A 131 4.38 2.41 -17.11
CA VAL A 131 3.56 3.60 -17.27
C VAL A 131 3.48 3.96 -18.75
N GLY A 132 2.26 3.89 -19.29
CA GLY A 132 1.99 4.27 -20.67
C GLY A 132 1.89 5.78 -20.82
N HIS A 133 2.23 6.26 -22.01
CA HIS A 133 1.81 7.56 -22.51
C HIS A 133 0.57 7.36 -23.39
N TRP A 134 -0.54 7.96 -22.98
CA TRP A 134 -1.85 7.83 -23.56
C TRP A 134 -2.22 9.15 -24.25
N ASN A 135 -2.54 9.07 -25.54
CA ASN A 135 -2.99 10.21 -26.33
C ASN A 135 -4.22 10.85 -25.67
N LYS A 136 -4.19 12.17 -25.45
CA LYS A 136 -5.28 12.87 -24.75
C LYS A 136 -6.57 12.97 -25.56
N GLU A 137 -6.48 12.94 -26.88
CA GLU A 137 -7.62 13.08 -27.80
C GLU A 137 -8.26 11.73 -28.08
N THR A 138 -7.44 10.71 -28.39
CA THR A 138 -7.91 9.38 -28.79
C THR A 138 -7.99 8.40 -27.61
N GLY A 139 -7.32 8.70 -26.50
CA GLY A 139 -7.18 7.79 -25.35
C GLY A 139 -6.23 6.62 -25.59
N ARG A 140 -5.64 6.49 -26.78
CA ARG A 140 -4.82 5.32 -27.18
C ARG A 140 -3.39 5.40 -26.65
N LEU A 141 -2.79 4.24 -26.42
CA LEU A 141 -1.41 4.10 -25.99
C LEU A 141 -0.45 4.43 -27.15
N GLU A 142 0.46 5.38 -26.94
CA GLU A 142 1.42 5.88 -27.94
C GLU A 142 2.87 5.80 -27.47
N GLY A 143 3.12 5.54 -26.20
CA GLY A 143 4.49 5.44 -25.68
C GLY A 143 4.58 4.88 -24.27
N ILE A 144 5.80 4.91 -23.74
CA ILE A 144 6.14 4.48 -22.39
C ILE A 144 6.99 5.57 -21.73
N TYR A 145 6.72 5.87 -20.46
CA TYR A 145 7.52 6.81 -19.68
C TYR A 145 8.86 6.20 -19.27
N MET A 146 9.94 6.95 -19.49
CA MET A 146 11.33 6.57 -19.22
C MET A 146 11.90 7.36 -18.04
N SER A 147 12.68 6.68 -17.20
CA SER A 147 13.50 7.32 -16.16
C SER A 147 14.62 8.16 -16.77
N SER A 148 15.08 9.17 -16.06
CA SER A 148 16.11 10.12 -16.51
C SER A 148 17.45 9.46 -16.89
N GLY A 149 17.76 8.28 -16.34
CA GLY A 149 18.97 7.53 -16.62
C GLY A 149 18.89 6.56 -17.80
N HIS A 150 17.92 6.70 -18.71
CA HIS A 150 17.62 5.69 -19.74
C HIS A 150 18.74 5.46 -20.78
N GLY A 151 19.65 6.41 -20.99
CA GLY A 151 20.82 6.24 -21.88
C GLY A 151 20.46 5.95 -23.35
N LEU A 152 19.29 6.42 -23.80
CA LEU A 152 18.85 6.43 -25.21
C LEU A 152 19.21 7.77 -25.83
N LEU A 153 19.32 7.83 -27.14
CA LEU A 153 19.55 9.08 -27.86
C LEU A 153 18.29 9.96 -27.79
N ASP A 154 18.47 11.28 -27.79
CA ASP A 154 17.36 12.25 -27.73
C ASP A 154 16.35 12.06 -28.87
N GLU A 155 16.80 11.61 -30.05
CA GLU A 155 15.93 11.31 -31.20
C GLU A 155 15.01 10.10 -30.95
N GLN A 156 15.36 9.22 -30.01
CA GLN A 156 14.59 8.02 -29.67
C GLN A 156 13.57 8.28 -28.55
N VAL A 157 13.64 9.43 -27.87
CA VAL A 157 12.79 9.75 -26.71
C VAL A 157 12.29 11.19 -26.82
N ASN A 158 10.98 11.37 -26.91
CA ASN A 158 10.38 12.69 -26.86
C ASN A 158 10.23 13.14 -25.39
N GLY A 159 11.25 13.86 -24.89
CA GLY A 159 11.32 14.26 -23.48
C GLY A 159 11.53 13.06 -22.57
N LYS A 160 10.47 12.60 -21.88
CA LYS A 160 10.50 11.35 -21.07
C LYS A 160 9.76 10.20 -21.75
N ILE A 161 9.29 10.35 -22.98
CA ILE A 161 8.39 9.39 -23.63
C ILE A 161 9.14 8.63 -24.72
N TYR A 162 9.27 7.31 -24.54
CA TYR A 162 9.68 6.42 -25.62
C TYR A 162 8.46 6.09 -26.48
N PRO A 163 8.41 6.48 -27.76
CA PRO A 163 7.27 6.22 -28.63
C PRO A 163 7.17 4.73 -28.96
N ILE A 164 5.95 4.20 -29.06
CA ILE A 164 5.69 2.83 -29.51
C ILE A 164 4.66 2.82 -30.64
N ASP A 165 4.75 1.81 -31.50
CA ASP A 165 3.76 1.58 -32.55
C ASP A 165 3.07 0.24 -32.30
N LEU A 166 1.79 0.25 -31.91
CA LEU A 166 1.02 -0.98 -31.66
C LEU A 166 0.79 -1.85 -32.91
N ASN A 167 0.97 -1.30 -34.11
CA ASN A 167 0.90 -2.07 -35.36
C ASN A 167 2.25 -2.71 -35.70
N ASN A 168 3.35 -2.21 -35.13
CA ASN A 168 4.71 -2.72 -35.35
C ASN A 168 5.51 -2.77 -34.05
N LEU A 169 4.91 -3.35 -33.00
CA LEU A 169 5.34 -3.17 -31.62
C LEU A 169 6.75 -3.70 -31.37
N GLU A 170 7.07 -4.90 -31.87
CA GLU A 170 8.41 -5.48 -31.71
C GLU A 170 9.50 -4.63 -32.35
N ALA A 171 9.28 -4.15 -33.59
CA ALA A 171 10.26 -3.29 -34.25
C ALA A 171 10.42 -1.95 -33.52
N SER A 172 9.32 -1.35 -33.06
CA SER A 172 9.36 -0.09 -32.32
C SER A 172 10.07 -0.22 -30.96
N LEU A 173 10.01 -1.39 -30.32
CA LEU A 173 10.65 -1.66 -29.03
C LEU A 173 12.09 -2.18 -29.16
N ALA A 174 12.51 -2.65 -30.33
CA ALA A 174 13.83 -3.26 -30.52
C ALA A 174 14.98 -2.38 -30.00
N PRO A 175 15.06 -1.06 -30.31
CA PRO A 175 16.14 -0.21 -29.81
C PRO A 175 16.17 -0.09 -28.28
N LEU A 176 15.00 -0.06 -27.63
CA LEU A 176 14.90 -0.10 -26.17
C LEU A 176 15.38 -1.45 -25.63
N LYS A 177 14.89 -2.56 -26.20
CA LYS A 177 15.19 -3.92 -25.75
C LYS A 177 16.65 -4.33 -25.96
N GLU A 178 17.38 -3.68 -26.86
CA GLU A 178 18.84 -3.83 -27.03
C GLU A 178 19.65 -3.27 -25.84
N LYS A 179 19.07 -2.36 -25.04
CA LYS A 179 19.75 -1.84 -23.85
C LYS A 179 19.90 -2.94 -22.80
N LYS A 180 21.10 -3.05 -22.24
CA LYS A 180 21.34 -3.91 -21.09
C LYS A 180 20.38 -3.51 -19.95
N ASN A 181 19.67 -4.49 -19.41
CA ASN A 181 18.68 -4.27 -18.36
C ASN A 181 17.58 -3.26 -18.73
N TRP A 182 17.14 -3.26 -20.01
CA TRP A 182 16.13 -2.33 -20.50
C TRP A 182 14.89 -2.26 -19.61
N ALA A 183 14.50 -3.38 -18.99
CA ALA A 183 13.32 -3.50 -18.16
C ALA A 183 13.34 -2.62 -16.89
N ALA A 184 14.50 -2.12 -16.48
CA ALA A 184 14.64 -1.17 -15.38
C ALA A 184 14.47 0.29 -15.81
N LEU A 185 14.62 0.59 -17.11
CA LEU A 185 14.66 1.96 -17.61
C LEU A 185 13.29 2.67 -17.61
N PRO A 186 12.15 2.00 -17.93
CA PRO A 186 10.85 2.64 -17.88
C PRO A 186 10.29 2.76 -16.46
N PHE A 187 9.36 3.69 -16.29
CA PHE A 187 8.58 3.84 -15.08
C PHE A 187 7.50 2.76 -14.96
N THR A 188 7.19 2.37 -13.73
CA THR A 188 6.02 1.59 -13.31
C THR A 188 5.27 2.33 -12.19
N GLY A 189 4.22 1.72 -11.65
CA GLY A 189 3.55 2.21 -10.44
C GLY A 189 4.43 2.01 -9.21
N ASP A 190 4.29 2.91 -8.23
CA ASP A 190 4.90 2.78 -6.91
C ASP A 190 4.01 1.93 -5.97
N TYR A 191 4.44 1.74 -4.73
CA TYR A 191 3.55 1.17 -3.70
C TYR A 191 2.67 2.25 -3.11
N ASP A 192 1.42 2.25 -3.54
CA ASP A 192 0.40 3.19 -3.09
C ASP A 192 0.05 2.94 -1.61
N MET A 193 0.59 3.80 -0.73
CA MET A 193 0.35 3.73 0.71
C MET A 193 -1.06 4.19 1.05
N HIS A 194 -1.76 3.37 1.82
CA HIS A 194 -3.11 3.63 2.30
C HIS A 194 -3.11 4.44 3.61
N ASP A 195 -2.37 3.98 4.64
CA ASP A 195 -2.15 4.68 5.91
C ASP A 195 -0.72 4.44 6.42
N MET A 196 -0.25 5.34 7.28
CA MET A 196 0.99 5.27 8.04
C MET A 196 0.69 5.64 9.49
N ILE A 197 0.99 4.72 10.41
CA ILE A 197 0.75 4.89 11.85
C ILE A 197 2.10 4.91 12.57
N SER A 198 2.35 5.98 13.31
CA SER A 198 3.53 6.08 14.17
C SER A 198 3.23 5.57 15.57
N PHE A 199 4.21 4.89 16.16
CA PHE A 199 4.22 4.49 17.57
C PHE A 199 5.26 5.29 18.38
N ALA A 200 5.77 6.42 17.86
CA ALA A 200 6.73 7.26 18.58
C ALA A 200 6.14 7.88 19.86
N THR A 201 4.83 8.10 19.88
CA THR A 201 4.06 8.53 21.05
C THR A 201 2.80 7.65 21.17
N GLN A 202 1.65 8.24 21.49
CA GLN A 202 0.38 7.54 21.33
C GLN A 202 0.19 7.15 19.86
N PRO A 203 -0.23 5.90 19.55
CA PRO A 203 -0.44 5.45 18.17
C PRO A 203 -1.36 6.39 17.38
N HIS A 204 -0.88 6.92 16.26
CA HIS A 204 -1.62 7.91 15.46
C HIS A 204 -1.26 7.86 13.98
N SER A 205 -2.21 8.21 13.12
CA SER A 205 -1.94 8.42 11.69
C SER A 205 -1.01 9.61 11.50
N VAL A 206 0.03 9.43 10.69
CA VAL A 206 1.07 10.42 10.44
C VAL A 206 0.52 11.59 9.60
N PRO A 207 0.76 12.86 9.99
CA PRO A 207 0.35 14.02 9.21
C PRO A 207 1.11 14.13 7.88
N SER A 208 0.43 14.58 6.83
CA SER A 208 1.04 14.82 5.51
C SER A 208 2.09 15.93 5.57
N ASN A 209 3.15 15.78 4.77
CA ASN A 209 4.31 16.68 4.69
C ASN A 209 5.00 16.91 6.05
N SER A 210 4.83 16.00 7.00
CA SER A 210 5.52 16.05 8.28
C SER A 210 6.93 15.46 8.16
N SER A 211 7.81 15.87 9.06
CA SER A 211 9.15 15.25 9.16
C SER A 211 9.06 13.75 9.50
N GLU A 212 7.96 13.31 10.12
CA GLU A 212 7.70 11.91 10.46
C GLU A 212 7.32 11.08 9.23
N GLU A 213 6.45 11.62 8.36
CA GLU A 213 6.11 11.01 7.07
C GLU A 213 7.38 10.77 6.25
N LYS A 214 8.20 11.82 6.11
CA LYS A 214 9.47 11.73 5.39
C LYS A 214 10.40 10.68 6.01
N LYS A 215 10.55 10.66 7.34
CA LYS A 215 11.41 9.69 8.03
C LYS A 215 10.97 8.25 7.79
N ILE A 216 9.67 7.98 7.76
CA ILE A 216 9.15 6.62 7.54
C ILE A 216 9.35 6.21 6.07
N ILE A 217 9.03 7.09 5.11
CA ILE A 217 9.27 6.87 3.68
C ILE A 217 10.75 6.62 3.41
N ASP A 218 11.62 7.50 3.89
CA ASP A 218 13.07 7.39 3.74
C ASP A 218 13.55 6.06 4.31
N ARG A 219 13.12 5.70 5.53
CA ARG A 219 13.52 4.45 6.18
C ARG A 219 13.07 3.22 5.39
N ILE A 220 11.87 3.20 4.81
CA ILE A 220 11.45 2.06 3.98
C ILE A 220 12.38 1.94 2.76
N ASN A 221 12.58 3.04 2.01
CA ASN A 221 13.41 3.04 0.81
C ASN A 221 14.89 2.73 1.12
N GLU A 222 15.44 3.22 2.23
CA GLU A 222 16.80 2.90 2.70
C GLU A 222 16.99 1.41 2.98
N TYR A 223 15.98 0.74 3.52
CA TYR A 223 16.05 -0.70 3.78
C TYR A 223 15.94 -1.51 2.49
N ILE A 224 15.08 -1.08 1.56
CA ILE A 224 14.95 -1.70 0.23
C ILE A 224 16.26 -1.55 -0.55
N ALA A 225 16.87 -0.36 -0.53
CA ALA A 225 18.15 -0.09 -1.20
C ALA A 225 19.30 -0.99 -0.73
N LYS A 226 19.21 -1.59 0.47
CA LYS A 226 20.21 -2.54 0.99
C LYS A 226 20.07 -3.94 0.40
N SER A 227 18.89 -4.30 -0.10
CA SER A 227 18.59 -5.62 -0.67
C SER A 227 18.38 -5.58 -2.19
N ASP A 228 18.12 -4.42 -2.77
CA ASP A 228 17.89 -4.24 -4.21
C ASP A 228 18.82 -3.19 -4.81
N SER A 229 19.80 -3.67 -5.59
CA SER A 229 20.80 -2.82 -6.24
C SER A 229 20.25 -1.93 -7.35
N ASN A 230 19.06 -2.22 -7.89
CA ASN A 230 18.40 -1.35 -8.89
C ASN A 230 17.76 -0.12 -8.23
N ARG A 231 17.74 -0.04 -6.89
CA ARG A 231 17.03 0.98 -6.13
C ARG A 231 17.93 1.69 -5.13
N PRO A 232 19.03 2.30 -5.57
CA PRO A 232 19.88 3.05 -4.65
C PRO A 232 19.08 4.21 -4.05
N PHE A 233 19.09 4.36 -2.73
CA PHE A 233 18.26 5.33 -2.01
C PHE A 233 18.34 6.78 -2.52
N LYS A 234 19.52 7.18 -3.04
CA LYS A 234 19.77 8.51 -3.59
C LYS A 234 19.11 8.73 -4.96
N ASP A 235 18.84 7.66 -5.69
CA ASP A 235 18.07 7.72 -6.92
C ASP A 235 16.58 7.72 -6.60
N THR A 236 16.04 8.93 -6.54
CA THR A 236 14.65 9.08 -6.14
C THR A 236 13.69 8.40 -7.13
N GLU A 237 13.98 8.39 -8.44
CA GLU A 237 13.09 7.80 -9.45
C GLU A 237 12.92 6.28 -9.25
N HIS A 238 13.87 5.62 -8.57
CA HIS A 238 13.81 4.18 -8.27
C HIS A 238 13.31 3.84 -6.85
N ASN A 239 13.05 4.85 -6.01
CA ASN A 239 12.43 4.63 -4.70
C ASN A 239 10.98 4.18 -4.86
N VAL A 240 10.59 3.05 -4.26
CA VAL A 240 9.25 2.47 -4.48
C VAL A 240 8.15 3.06 -3.60
N ILE A 241 8.52 3.83 -2.58
CA ILE A 241 7.59 4.70 -1.86
C ILE A 241 7.87 6.14 -2.30
N ARG A 242 6.99 6.72 -3.12
CA ARG A 242 7.21 8.04 -3.73
C ARG A 242 6.43 9.17 -3.05
N HIS A 243 5.33 8.86 -2.36
CA HIS A 243 4.46 9.86 -1.74
C HIS A 243 3.91 9.40 -0.39
N GLY A 244 3.28 10.33 0.34
CA GLY A 244 2.58 10.06 1.60
C GLY A 244 1.32 9.20 1.43
N PRO A 245 0.73 8.72 2.54
CA PRO A 245 -0.43 7.83 2.50
C PRO A 245 -1.73 8.56 2.14
N GLN A 246 -2.65 7.84 1.51
CA GLN A 246 -3.98 8.34 1.14
C GLN A 246 -4.76 8.96 2.31
N VAL A 247 -4.67 8.38 3.51
CA VAL A 247 -5.42 8.85 4.69
C VAL A 247 -5.16 10.32 5.02
N SER A 248 -3.95 10.83 4.73
CA SER A 248 -3.51 12.17 5.12
C SER A 248 -3.84 13.22 4.04
N TYR A 249 -4.13 12.78 2.80
CA TYR A 249 -4.37 13.66 1.66
C TYR A 249 -5.51 14.67 1.88
N PRO A 250 -6.69 14.32 2.44
CA PRO A 250 -7.74 15.32 2.57
C PRO A 250 -7.39 16.47 3.52
N ALA A 251 -6.62 16.18 4.57
CA ALA A 251 -6.15 17.23 5.49
C ALA A 251 -5.13 18.14 4.79
N PHE A 252 -4.23 17.55 4.00
CA PHE A 252 -3.27 18.30 3.17
C PHE A 252 -3.99 19.20 2.15
N ALA A 253 -4.90 18.63 1.36
CA ALA A 253 -5.61 19.36 0.33
C ALA A 253 -6.43 20.52 0.92
N MET A 254 -7.08 20.31 2.07
CA MET A 254 -7.80 21.38 2.77
C MET A 254 -6.90 22.47 3.35
N ASP A 255 -5.62 22.21 3.60
CA ASP A 255 -4.68 23.22 4.10
C ASP A 255 -3.98 23.96 2.95
N LYS A 256 -3.46 23.21 1.97
CA LYS A 256 -2.56 23.69 0.91
C LYS A 256 -3.20 23.90 -0.45
N GLU A 257 -4.32 23.24 -0.73
CA GLU A 257 -4.96 23.22 -2.07
C GLU A 257 -6.38 23.83 -2.04
N LYS A 258 -6.67 24.73 -1.10
CA LYS A 258 -8.02 25.31 -0.89
C LYS A 258 -8.64 25.90 -2.17
N GLU A 259 -7.86 26.66 -2.93
CA GLU A 259 -8.35 27.29 -4.16
C GLU A 259 -8.60 26.27 -5.27
N GLU A 260 -7.73 25.25 -5.40
CA GLU A 260 -7.94 24.15 -6.33
C GLU A 260 -9.17 23.30 -5.95
N ILE A 261 -9.41 23.05 -4.66
CA ILE A 261 -10.62 22.39 -4.18
C ILE A 261 -11.87 23.17 -4.57
N LYS A 262 -11.87 24.50 -4.37
CA LYS A 262 -13.01 25.35 -4.74
C LYS A 262 -13.24 25.30 -6.26
N LYS A 263 -12.17 25.48 -7.04
CA LYS A 263 -12.20 25.44 -8.50
C LYS A 263 -12.72 24.10 -9.02
N HIS A 264 -12.27 22.99 -8.47
CA HIS A 264 -12.69 21.64 -8.85
C HIS A 264 -13.97 21.17 -8.13
N GLY A 265 -14.56 22.00 -7.26
CA GLY A 265 -15.81 21.74 -6.55
C GLY A 265 -15.75 20.61 -5.52
N GLY A 266 -14.56 20.28 -5.01
CA GLY A 266 -14.33 19.23 -4.03
C GLY A 266 -12.93 18.64 -4.10
N ILE A 267 -12.74 17.55 -3.36
CA ILE A 267 -11.57 16.66 -3.43
C ILE A 267 -11.96 15.44 -4.24
N VAL A 268 -11.02 14.82 -4.97
CA VAL A 268 -11.30 13.56 -5.68
C VAL A 268 -11.77 12.50 -4.68
N LYS A 269 -12.96 11.95 -4.89
CA LYS A 269 -13.62 11.04 -3.93
C LYS A 269 -12.77 9.80 -3.65
N ALA A 270 -12.18 9.23 -4.70
CA ALA A 270 -11.39 8.00 -4.64
C ALA A 270 -10.10 8.10 -3.79
N VAL A 271 -9.60 9.32 -3.52
CA VAL A 271 -8.44 9.57 -2.64
C VAL A 271 -8.86 10.10 -1.27
N ALA A 272 -10.13 10.43 -1.07
CA ALA A 272 -10.65 10.95 0.19
C ALA A 272 -11.28 9.87 1.07
N GLU A 273 -11.88 8.86 0.46
CA GLU A 273 -12.46 7.69 1.12
C GLU A 273 -11.38 6.63 1.38
N PRO A 274 -11.63 5.57 2.18
CA PRO A 274 -10.69 4.46 2.37
C PRO A 274 -10.29 3.77 1.05
N GLY A 275 -11.14 3.87 0.02
CA GLY A 275 -10.89 3.25 -1.27
C GLY A 275 -11.24 1.76 -1.28
N GLU A 276 -10.59 1.03 -2.18
CA GLU A 276 -10.85 -0.39 -2.41
C GLU A 276 -10.07 -1.26 -1.41
N PHE A 277 -10.74 -2.29 -0.91
CA PHE A 277 -10.15 -3.36 -0.11
C PHE A 277 -9.93 -4.61 -1.00
N PRO A 278 -9.02 -5.53 -0.63
CA PRO A 278 -8.21 -5.57 0.60
C PRO A 278 -7.07 -4.55 0.66
N VAL A 279 -6.58 -4.28 1.87
CA VAL A 279 -5.30 -3.58 2.12
C VAL A 279 -4.34 -4.49 2.90
N ALA A 280 -3.06 -4.49 2.49
CA ALA A 280 -2.01 -5.21 3.20
C ALA A 280 -1.37 -4.30 4.24
N ILE A 281 -1.24 -4.77 5.47
CA ILE A 281 -0.73 -4.00 6.59
C ILE A 281 0.51 -4.68 7.12
N VAL A 282 1.60 -3.93 7.29
CA VAL A 282 2.78 -4.38 8.03
C VAL A 282 2.87 -3.58 9.33
N SER A 283 2.92 -4.29 10.45
CA SER A 283 3.04 -3.70 11.77
C SER A 283 4.05 -4.48 12.59
N LYS A 284 5.07 -3.79 13.10
CA LYS A 284 6.19 -4.38 13.86
C LYS A 284 6.83 -5.58 13.13
N GLY A 285 6.86 -5.53 11.80
CA GLY A 285 7.42 -6.57 10.94
C GLY A 285 6.50 -7.77 10.67
N LYS A 286 5.23 -7.73 11.09
CA LYS A 286 4.25 -8.77 10.76
C LYS A 286 3.24 -8.26 9.73
N TRP A 287 2.97 -9.09 8.71
CA TRP A 287 1.94 -8.82 7.72
C TRP A 287 0.56 -9.29 8.19
N THR A 288 -0.46 -8.50 7.88
CA THR A 288 -1.88 -8.81 8.04
C THR A 288 -2.65 -8.22 6.87
N ILE A 289 -3.82 -8.76 6.56
CA ILE A 289 -4.72 -8.20 5.52
C ILE A 289 -6.01 -7.77 6.20
N ALA A 290 -6.48 -6.58 5.85
CA ALA A 290 -7.84 -6.14 6.13
C ALA A 290 -8.65 -6.20 4.83
N ASN A 291 -9.67 -7.04 4.80
CA ASN A 291 -10.52 -7.27 3.62
C ASN A 291 -11.66 -6.26 3.49
N ASN A 292 -11.88 -5.45 4.53
CA ASN A 292 -12.92 -4.44 4.59
C ASN A 292 -12.60 -3.39 5.66
N ILE A 293 -13.44 -2.36 5.74
CA ILE A 293 -13.27 -1.24 6.66
C ILE A 293 -13.40 -1.66 8.13
N ASP A 294 -14.18 -2.70 8.43
CA ASP A 294 -14.37 -3.18 9.80
C ASP A 294 -13.12 -3.89 10.31
N GLU A 295 -12.53 -4.77 9.50
CA GLU A 295 -11.24 -5.42 9.79
C GLU A 295 -10.11 -4.38 9.93
N LEU A 296 -10.12 -3.34 9.08
CA LEU A 296 -9.18 -2.24 9.23
C LEU A 296 -9.39 -1.51 10.56
N ASN A 297 -10.63 -1.21 10.96
CA ASN A 297 -10.93 -0.58 12.23
C ASN A 297 -10.53 -1.46 13.43
N GLN A 298 -10.72 -2.78 13.33
CA GLN A 298 -10.23 -3.74 14.32
C GLN A 298 -8.70 -3.67 14.46
N PHE A 299 -7.96 -3.59 13.35
CA PHE A 299 -6.52 -3.39 13.40
C PHE A 299 -6.14 -2.12 14.17
N TYR A 300 -6.77 -0.96 13.89
CA TYR A 300 -6.45 0.31 14.56
C TYR A 300 -6.69 0.20 16.07
N ASN A 301 -7.83 -0.35 16.47
CA ASN A 301 -8.16 -0.56 17.88
C ASN A 301 -7.16 -1.50 18.56
N SER A 302 -6.71 -2.57 17.89
CA SER A 302 -5.76 -3.53 18.44
C SER A 302 -4.39 -2.94 18.77
N ILE A 303 -4.00 -1.88 18.06
CA ILE A 303 -2.74 -1.17 18.27
C ILE A 303 -2.91 0.14 19.04
N GLY A 304 -4.11 0.44 19.54
CA GLY A 304 -4.41 1.68 20.28
C GLY A 304 -4.51 2.94 19.40
N ALA A 305 -4.55 2.80 18.08
CA ALA A 305 -4.75 3.90 17.15
C ALA A 305 -6.25 4.19 16.95
N LYS A 306 -6.57 5.39 16.47
CA LYS A 306 -7.95 5.79 16.15
C LYS A 306 -8.11 6.00 14.65
N MET A 307 -9.03 5.27 14.04
CA MET A 307 -9.43 5.52 12.66
C MET A 307 -9.97 6.94 12.51
N LYS A 308 -9.59 7.61 11.41
CA LYS A 308 -10.12 8.94 11.09
C LYS A 308 -11.65 8.89 11.01
N ALA A 309 -12.30 9.92 11.56
CA ALA A 309 -13.75 9.97 11.63
C ALA A 309 -14.41 9.85 10.24
N SER A 310 -13.80 10.44 9.20
CA SER A 310 -14.25 10.36 7.80
C SER A 310 -14.16 8.98 7.17
N TRP A 311 -13.45 8.04 7.79
CA TRP A 311 -13.26 6.67 7.31
C TRP A 311 -14.05 5.65 8.13
N LYS A 312 -14.67 6.06 9.24
CA LYS A 312 -15.42 5.12 10.08
C LYS A 312 -16.57 4.48 9.30
N PRO A 313 -16.89 3.21 9.58
CA PRO A 313 -18.11 2.58 9.06
C PRO A 313 -19.32 3.49 9.34
N SER A 314 -20.17 3.69 8.33
CA SER A 314 -21.34 4.58 8.40
C SER A 314 -21.04 6.07 8.62
N ALA A 315 -19.81 6.54 8.34
CA ALA A 315 -19.46 7.96 8.42
C ALA A 315 -20.14 8.78 7.29
N GLY A 316 -21.43 9.07 7.46
CA GLY A 316 -22.09 10.15 6.70
C GLY A 316 -21.64 11.55 7.17
N ASN A 317 -21.11 11.66 8.39
CA ASN A 317 -20.67 12.92 9.00
C ASN A 317 -19.81 12.72 10.28
N PRO A 318 -18.64 13.39 10.44
CA PRO A 318 -17.92 14.11 9.40
C PRO A 318 -17.40 13.15 8.35
N GLY A 319 -17.56 13.51 7.07
CA GLY A 319 -17.31 12.60 5.95
C GLY A 319 -17.28 13.32 4.60
N PHE A 320 -17.23 12.56 3.51
CA PHE A 320 -17.22 13.08 2.14
C PHE A 320 -18.54 12.76 1.44
N ILE A 321 -19.19 13.78 0.88
CA ILE A 321 -20.44 13.63 0.13
C ILE A 321 -20.14 13.91 -1.34
N SER A 322 -20.58 13.02 -2.23
CA SER A 322 -20.46 13.20 -3.69
C SER A 322 -21.02 14.56 -4.13
N ASN A 323 -20.29 15.26 -5.00
CA ASN A 323 -20.77 16.50 -5.63
C ASN A 323 -21.60 16.14 -6.88
N PRO A 324 -22.92 16.34 -6.88
CA PRO A 324 -23.77 15.97 -8.03
C PRO A 324 -23.42 16.74 -9.30
N GLN A 325 -22.85 17.94 -9.16
CA GLN A 325 -22.49 18.82 -10.28
C GLN A 325 -21.12 18.48 -10.89
N LYS A 326 -20.30 17.68 -10.19
CA LYS A 326 -18.95 17.30 -10.62
C LYS A 326 -18.69 15.83 -10.29
N PRO A 327 -19.04 14.90 -11.20
CA PRO A 327 -18.84 13.47 -11.00
C PRO A 327 -17.41 13.13 -10.57
N GLY A 328 -17.27 12.23 -9.59
CA GLY A 328 -15.98 11.83 -9.03
C GLY A 328 -15.39 12.76 -7.97
N MET A 329 -15.97 13.96 -7.78
CA MET A 329 -15.57 14.89 -6.71
C MET A 329 -16.45 14.72 -5.48
N ALA A 330 -15.90 15.01 -4.30
CA ALA A 330 -16.61 14.99 -3.04
C ALA A 330 -16.33 16.25 -2.20
N ARG A 331 -17.36 16.75 -1.51
CA ARG A 331 -17.26 17.87 -0.58
C ARG A 331 -17.19 17.36 0.84
N PHE A 332 -16.42 18.05 1.68
CA PHE A 332 -16.38 17.72 3.10
C PHE A 332 -17.68 18.14 3.79
N SER A 333 -18.26 17.22 4.55
CA SER A 333 -19.44 17.45 5.36
C SER A 333 -19.03 17.53 6.83
N ARG A 334 -19.41 18.61 7.51
CA ARG A 334 -19.36 18.75 8.98
C ARG A 334 -20.78 19.02 9.47
N LYS A 335 -21.16 18.54 10.66
CA LYS A 335 -22.34 19.06 11.35
C LYS A 335 -22.14 20.57 11.57
N SER A 336 -23.06 21.38 11.06
CA SER A 336 -23.42 22.63 11.72
C SER A 336 -24.05 22.23 13.05
N HIS A 337 -23.44 22.67 14.16
CA HIS A 337 -24.07 22.59 15.47
C HIS A 337 -25.10 23.69 15.62
#